data_AF-A0A967ZIS6-F1
#
_entry.id   AF-A0A967ZIS6-F1
#
_cell.length_a   1.000
_cell.length_b   1.000
_cell.length_c   1.000
_cell.angle_alpha   90.00
_cell.angle_beta   90.00
_cell.angle_gamma   90.00
#
_symmetry.space_group_name_H-M   'P 1'
#
loop_
_entity.id
_entity.type
_entity.pdbx_description
1 polymer ?
#
loop_
_entity_poly.entity_id
_entity_poly.type
_entity_poly.pdbx_seq_one_letter_code
_entity_poly.pdbx_strand_id
1 'polypeptide(L)'
;MAAARRGDPAASAVLSEVGAALGKGVAGLVLILDVEAVAVAGGVAGAGDDLLEPARTAIASEMSGAGHRPEPELLAARFGSLSGAVGAA
;
A
#
# COMPACT_ATOMS: atom_id res chain seq x y z
N MET A 1 -12.91 0.91 9.64
CA MET A 1 -11.64 1.54 10.10
C MET A 1 -11.72 2.16 11.48
N ALA A 2 -12.88 2.69 11.90
CA ALA A 2 -13.05 3.17 13.27
C ALA A 2 -12.79 2.10 14.36
N ALA A 3 -12.98 0.80 14.07
CA ALA A 3 -12.67 -0.28 15.02
C ALA A 3 -11.16 -0.52 15.20
N ALA A 4 -10.38 -0.63 14.12
CA ALA A 4 -8.92 -0.76 14.18
C ALA A 4 -8.28 0.43 14.93
N ARG A 5 -8.73 1.65 14.64
CA ARG A 5 -8.27 2.86 15.34
C ARG A 5 -8.65 2.92 16.83
N ARG A 6 -9.58 2.08 17.28
CA ARG A 6 -9.91 1.89 18.71
C ARG A 6 -9.12 0.75 19.35
N GLY A 7 -8.11 0.20 18.66
CA GLY A 7 -7.25 -0.87 19.16
C GLY A 7 -7.89 -2.25 19.11
N ASP A 8 -8.90 -2.47 18.26
CA ASP A 8 -9.51 -3.79 18.05
C ASP A 8 -8.50 -4.73 17.35
N PRO A 9 -7.99 -5.77 18.05
CA PRO A 9 -6.95 -6.64 17.50
C PRO A 9 -7.40 -7.40 16.24
N ALA A 10 -8.69 -7.75 16.14
CA ALA A 10 -9.21 -8.46 14.98
C ALA A 10 -9.25 -7.53 13.75
N ALA A 11 -9.65 -6.27 13.95
CA ALA A 11 -9.66 -5.29 12.87
C ALA A 11 -8.24 -4.97 12.38
N SER A 12 -7.27 -4.87 13.28
CA SER A 12 -5.86 -4.66 12.92
C SER A 12 -5.27 -5.88 12.20
N ALA A 13 -5.59 -7.10 12.63
CA ALA A 13 -5.14 -8.32 11.96
C ALA A 13 -5.63 -8.38 10.50
N VAL A 14 -6.90 -8.05 10.26
CA VAL A 14 -7.46 -7.99 8.90
C VAL A 14 -6.75 -6.94 8.04
N LEU A 15 -6.52 -5.74 8.57
CA LEU A 15 -5.79 -4.70 7.82
C LEU A 15 -4.35 -5.12 7.51
N SER A 16 -3.69 -5.80 8.46
CA SER A 16 -2.36 -6.36 8.25
C SER A 16 -2.33 -7.40 7.13
N GLU A 17 -3.32 -8.31 7.09
CA GLU A 17 -3.42 -9.34 6.05
C GLU A 17 -3.68 -8.71 4.68
N VAL A 18 -4.62 -7.77 4.60
CA VAL A 18 -4.93 -7.06 3.36
C VAL A 18 -3.73 -6.24 2.88
N GLY A 19 -3.02 -5.56 3.79
CA GLY A 19 -1.82 -4.81 3.46
C GLY A 19 -0.71 -5.70 2.93
N ALA A 20 -0.46 -6.86 3.55
CA ALA A 20 0.51 -7.82 3.06
C ALA A 20 0.16 -8.35 1.65
N ALA A 21 -1.11 -8.67 1.40
CA ALA A 21 -1.57 -9.08 0.07
C ALA A 21 -1.41 -7.95 -0.98
N LEU A 22 -1.73 -6.71 -0.61
CA LEU A 22 -1.51 -5.54 -1.46
C LEU A 22 -0.03 -5.38 -1.82
N GLY A 23 0.86 -5.46 -0.83
CA GLY A 23 2.29 -5.31 -1.04
C GLY A 23 2.87 -6.35 -1.99
N LYS A 24 2.45 -7.61 -1.90
CA LYS A 24 2.85 -8.68 -2.85
C LYS A 24 2.42 -8.36 -4.28
N GLY A 25 1.18 -7.90 -4.47
CA GLY A 25 0.68 -7.49 -5.79
C GLY A 25 1.46 -6.31 -6.36
N VAL A 26 1.74 -5.30 -5.52
CA VAL A 26 2.54 -4.13 -5.92
C VAL A 26 3.97 -4.53 -6.29
N ALA A 27 4.63 -5.39 -5.51
CA ALA A 27 5.96 -5.87 -5.82
C ALA A 27 6.02 -6.57 -7.18
N GLY A 28 5.04 -7.43 -7.48
CA GLY A 28 4.92 -8.06 -8.79
C GLY A 28 4.80 -7.04 -9.93
N LEU A 29 3.98 -5.99 -9.75
CA LEU A 29 3.83 -4.93 -10.75
C LEU A 29 5.13 -4.11 -10.92
N VAL A 30 5.81 -3.78 -9.83
CA VAL A 30 7.10 -3.06 -9.87
C VAL A 30 8.15 -3.88 -10.61
N LEU A 31 8.24 -5.19 -10.33
CA LEU A 31 9.19 -6.08 -11.00
C LEU A 31 8.94 -6.20 -12.51
N ILE A 32 7.69 -6.08 -12.95
CA ILE A 32 7.30 -6.16 -14.37
C ILE A 32 7.46 -4.81 -15.09
N LEU A 33 7.03 -3.72 -14.44
CA LEU A 33 6.89 -2.41 -15.06
C LEU A 33 8.07 -1.47 -14.78
N ASP A 34 8.93 -1.80 -13.83
CA ASP A 34 10.07 -1.00 -13.39
C ASP A 34 9.70 0.44 -13.00
N VAL A 35 8.69 0.57 -12.12
CA VAL A 35 8.22 1.87 -11.64
C VAL A 35 8.88 2.26 -10.32
N GLU A 36 9.20 3.55 -10.19
CA GLU A 36 9.82 4.10 -8.98
C GLU A 36 8.82 4.35 -7.85
N ALA A 37 7.52 4.48 -8.17
CA ALA A 37 6.49 4.77 -7.18
C ALA A 37 5.12 4.21 -7.56
N VAL A 38 4.32 3.87 -6.55
CA VAL A 38 2.94 3.41 -6.66
C VAL A 38 2.06 4.15 -5.65
N ALA A 39 1.02 4.82 -6.14
CA ALA A 39 0.06 5.52 -5.29
C ALA A 39 -1.22 4.70 -5.07
N VAL A 40 -1.60 4.50 -3.81
CA VAL A 40 -2.84 3.83 -3.39
C VAL A 40 -3.95 4.86 -3.26
N ALA A 41 -4.99 4.74 -4.09
CA ALA A 41 -6.16 5.62 -4.11
C ALA A 41 -7.44 4.91 -3.62
N GLY A 42 -8.57 5.59 -3.71
CA GLY A 42 -9.88 5.04 -3.34
C GLY A 42 -10.17 5.08 -1.84
N GLY A 43 -11.26 4.44 -1.41
CA GLY A 43 -11.69 4.46 0.00
C GLY A 43 -10.72 3.76 0.96
N VAL A 44 -9.90 2.84 0.44
CA VAL A 44 -8.88 2.10 1.21
C VAL A 44 -7.67 2.96 1.56
N ALA A 45 -7.37 4.01 0.79
CA ALA A 45 -6.29 4.96 1.10
C ALA A 45 -6.50 5.65 2.45
N GLY A 46 -7.75 5.76 2.92
CA GLY A 46 -8.06 6.29 4.25
C GLY A 46 -7.57 5.42 5.41
N ALA A 47 -7.06 4.21 5.14
CA ALA A 47 -6.53 3.30 6.16
C ALA A 47 -5.20 3.79 6.70
N GLY A 48 -4.47 4.57 5.91
CA GLY A 48 -3.15 5.05 6.28
C GLY A 48 -2.23 3.89 6.63
N ASP A 49 -1.42 4.08 7.66
CA ASP A 49 -0.31 3.19 7.98
C ASP A 49 -0.77 1.80 8.45
N ASP A 50 -1.97 1.67 9.04
CA ASP A 50 -2.55 0.36 9.42
C ASP A 50 -2.63 -0.62 8.22
N LEU A 51 -2.72 -0.10 6.99
CA LEU A 51 -2.69 -0.87 5.75
C LEU A 51 -1.36 -0.74 5.01
N LEU A 52 -0.79 0.47 4.98
CA LEU A 52 0.37 0.78 4.15
C LEU A 52 1.69 0.25 4.74
N GLU A 53 1.86 0.17 6.06
CA GLU A 53 3.07 -0.43 6.66
C GLU A 53 3.20 -1.94 6.35
N PRO A 54 2.16 -2.77 6.54
CA PRO A 54 2.21 -4.17 6.12
C PRO A 54 2.49 -4.33 4.62
N ALA A 55 1.96 -3.42 3.78
CA ALA A 55 2.23 -3.42 2.35
C ALA A 55 3.69 -3.08 2.02
N ARG A 56 4.27 -2.04 2.63
CA ARG A 56 5.70 -1.70 2.49
C ARG A 56 6.59 -2.87 2.92
N THR A 57 6.27 -3.49 4.05
CA THR A 57 7.00 -4.66 4.56
C THR A 57 6.98 -5.81 3.56
N ALA A 58 5.81 -6.11 3.00
CA ALA A 58 5.68 -7.15 1.98
C ALA A 58 6.46 -6.80 0.70
N ILE A 59 6.40 -5.55 0.23
CA ILE A 59 7.18 -5.10 -0.94
C ILE A 59 8.67 -5.34 -0.70
N ALA A 60 9.21 -4.86 0.42
CA ALA A 60 10.62 -5.03 0.75
C ALA A 60 11.04 -6.51 0.81
N SER A 61 10.17 -7.40 1.27
CA SER A 61 10.45 -8.83 1.34
C SER A 61 10.50 -9.54 -0.02
N GLU A 62 9.78 -9.02 -1.02
CA GLU A 62 9.72 -9.60 -2.38
C GLU A 62 10.86 -9.07 -3.29
N MET A 63 11.39 -7.88 -2.97
CA MET A 63 12.47 -7.25 -3.75
C MET A 63 13.83 -7.87 -3.42
N SER A 64 14.17 -8.96 -4.12
CA SER A 64 15.51 -9.56 -4.05
C SER A 64 16.57 -8.61 -4.62
N GLY A 65 17.67 -8.38 -3.88
CA GLY A 65 18.75 -7.47 -4.29
C GLY A 65 18.75 -6.09 -3.61
N ALA A 66 18.01 -5.95 -2.49
CA ALA A 66 18.04 -4.78 -1.61
C ALA A 66 19.47 -4.23 -1.46
N GLY A 67 19.70 -3.00 -1.96
CA GLY A 67 21.01 -2.35 -2.02
C GLY A 67 21.53 -2.03 -3.42
N HIS A 68 21.04 -2.70 -4.47
CA HIS A 68 21.41 -2.40 -5.87
C HIS A 68 20.35 -1.62 -6.66
N ARG A 69 19.09 -1.64 -6.18
CA ARG A 69 17.97 -0.89 -6.74
C ARG A 69 17.23 -0.19 -5.60
N PRO A 70 16.87 1.09 -5.73
CA PRO A 70 16.02 1.75 -4.73
C PRO A 70 14.69 1.01 -4.60
N GLU A 71 14.18 0.91 -3.37
CA GLU A 71 12.84 0.37 -3.14
C GLU A 71 11.79 1.32 -3.71
N PRO A 72 10.73 0.80 -4.36
CA PRO A 72 9.68 1.63 -4.92
C PRO A 72 8.91 2.36 -3.80
N GLU A 73 8.58 3.63 -4.03
CA GLU A 73 7.78 4.39 -3.07
C GLU A 73 6.31 3.94 -3.10
N LEU A 74 5.80 3.47 -1.97
CA LEU A 74 4.35 3.30 -1.78
C LEU A 74 3.76 4.58 -1.19
N LEU A 75 2.79 5.21 -1.85
CA LEU A 75 2.24 6.51 -1.45
C LEU A 75 0.72 6.41 -1.23
N ALA A 76 0.19 7.20 -0.29
CA ALA A 76 -1.25 7.44 -0.23
C ALA A 76 -1.61 8.54 -1.25
N ALA A 77 -2.60 8.29 -2.10
CA ALA A 77 -3.04 9.30 -3.07
C ALA A 77 -3.62 10.52 -2.34
N ARG A 78 -3.14 11.72 -2.66
CA ARG A 78 -3.55 12.99 -2.02
C ARG A 78 -5.05 13.21 -2.03
N PHE A 79 -5.72 12.84 -3.12
CA PHE A 79 -7.16 13.03 -3.29
C PHE A 79 -7.97 11.83 -2.81
N GLY A 80 -7.34 10.77 -2.30
CA GLY A 80 -8.01 9.60 -1.72
C GLY A 80 -9.08 9.02 -2.66
N SER A 81 -10.33 8.99 -2.18
CA SER A 81 -11.49 8.53 -2.94
C SER A 81 -11.86 9.41 -4.14
N LEU A 82 -11.41 10.68 -4.16
CA LEU A 82 -11.64 11.61 -5.27
C LEU A 82 -10.60 11.49 -6.38
N SER A 83 -9.55 10.69 -6.20
CA SER A 83 -8.46 10.57 -7.19
C SER A 83 -8.97 10.18 -8.57
N GLY A 84 -10.00 9.32 -8.64
CA GLY A 84 -10.61 8.94 -9.92
C GLY A 84 -11.37 10.09 -10.60
N ALA A 85 -12.15 10.86 -9.84
CA ALA A 85 -12.88 12.01 -10.37
C ALA A 85 -11.93 13.14 -10.82
N VAL A 86 -10.88 13.40 -10.04
CA VAL A 86 -9.85 14.41 -10.39
C VAL A 86 -9.04 13.97 -11.60
N GLY A 87 -8.66 12.70 -11.72
CA GLY A 87 -7.89 12.21 -12.86
C GLY A 87 -8.66 12.09 -14.16
N ALA A 88 -10.00 12.12 -14.11
CA ALA A 88 -10.86 12.04 -15.29
C ALA A 88 -11.22 13.42 -15.90
N ALA A 89 -11.05 14.50 -15.13
CA ALA A 89 -11.34 15.88 -15.56
C ALA A 89 -10.17 16.49 -16.32
#